data_AF-A0A958H8G2-F1
#
_entry.id   AF-A0A958H8G2-F1
#
_cell.length_a   1.000
_cell.length_b   1.000
_cell.length_c   1.000
_cell.angle_alpha   90.00
_cell.angle_beta   90.00
_cell.angle_gamma   90.00
#
_symmetry.space_group_name_H-M   'P 1'
#
loop_
_entity.id
_entity.type
_entity.pdbx_description
1 polymer ?
#
loop_
_entity_poly.entity_id
_entity_poly.type
_entity_poly.pdbx_seq_one_letter_code
_entity_poly.pdbx_strand_id
1 'polypeptide(L)'
;MQNHSGWQRIADDVLPVELGKESAVALPHFPQLKLPVNEQVGEDCPQRLPLEAIYVIEASDHAVDVGWHPLDNKTATLALLSHTVAARLFDANLLRRHLSFCVEVAACVPVRRLVYPHRLESLSAVQTLLEQWLQP
;
A
#
# COMPACT_ATOMS: atom_id res chain seq x y z
N MET A 1 -25.26 -0.42 -6.81
CA MET A 1 -24.11 -1.23 -7.29
C MET A 1 -23.66 -2.11 -6.14
N GLN A 2 -23.88 -3.42 -6.24
CA GLN A 2 -23.52 -4.38 -5.19
C GLN A 2 -22.03 -4.72 -5.32
N ASN A 3 -21.22 -4.39 -4.31
CA ASN A 3 -19.79 -4.72 -4.24
C ASN A 3 -19.60 -6.24 -4.17
N HIS A 4 -19.06 -6.83 -5.22
CA HIS A 4 -18.89 -8.29 -5.39
C HIS A 4 -17.51 -8.82 -5.00
N SER A 5 -16.63 -8.01 -4.41
CA SER A 5 -15.21 -8.37 -4.39
C SER A 5 -14.68 -8.82 -3.02
N GLY A 6 -15.45 -8.74 -1.93
CA GLY A 6 -14.96 -9.08 -0.59
C GLY A 6 -13.86 -8.13 -0.06
N TRP A 7 -13.51 -7.09 -0.83
CA TRP A 7 -12.55 -6.06 -0.43
C TRP A 7 -13.23 -5.04 0.49
N GLN A 8 -12.50 -4.63 1.52
CA GLN A 8 -12.89 -3.58 2.44
C GLN A 8 -11.84 -2.46 2.41
N ARG A 9 -12.27 -1.20 2.25
CA ARG A 9 -11.39 -0.04 2.44
C ARG A 9 -11.06 0.09 3.93
N ILE A 10 -9.78 0.06 4.27
CA ILE A 10 -9.30 0.14 5.65
C ILE A 10 -8.64 1.48 6.01
N ALA A 11 -8.22 2.27 5.02
CA ALA A 11 -7.64 3.59 5.17
C ALA A 11 -7.76 4.38 3.86
N ASP A 12 -7.54 5.70 3.93
CA ASP A 12 -7.45 6.60 2.80
C ASP A 12 -6.31 7.61 3.03
N ASP A 13 -5.44 7.81 2.04
CA ASP A 13 -4.19 8.59 2.09
C ASP A 13 -3.11 8.14 3.09
N VAL A 14 -3.45 7.87 4.35
CA VAL A 14 -2.51 7.55 5.42
C VAL A 14 -2.92 6.27 6.13
N LEU A 15 -2.09 5.25 5.99
CA LEU A 15 -2.15 4.01 6.73
C LEU A 15 -0.87 3.85 7.55
N PRO A 16 -0.91 3.98 8.88
CA PRO A 16 0.24 3.67 9.70
C PRO A 16 0.57 2.19 9.64
N VAL A 17 1.87 1.91 9.68
CA VAL A 17 2.43 0.55 9.64
C VAL A 17 3.43 0.41 10.77
N GLU A 18 3.39 -0.72 11.46
CA GLU A 18 4.39 -1.12 12.45
C GLU A 18 5.21 -2.30 11.93
N LEU A 19 6.47 -2.39 12.36
CA LEU A 19 7.29 -3.56 12.14
C LEU A 19 7.11 -4.56 13.29
N GLY A 20 6.75 -5.78 12.94
CA GLY A 20 6.91 -6.97 13.77
C GLY A 20 8.29 -7.60 13.56
N LYS A 21 8.53 -8.78 14.16
CA LYS A 21 9.83 -9.46 14.04
C LYS A 21 10.16 -9.93 12.63
N GLU A 22 9.15 -10.32 11.85
CA GLU A 22 9.32 -10.92 10.51
C GLU A 22 8.26 -10.41 9.51
N SER A 23 7.43 -9.46 9.91
CA SER A 23 6.33 -8.94 9.09
C SER A 23 6.06 -7.48 9.39
N ALA A 24 5.37 -6.80 8.49
CA ALA A 24 4.79 -5.49 8.76
C ALA A 24 3.29 -5.64 9.07
N VAL A 25 2.78 -4.76 9.91
CA VAL A 25 1.39 -4.76 10.38
C VAL A 25 0.76 -3.41 10.07
N ALA A 26 -0.31 -3.42 9.28
CA ALA A 26 -1.16 -2.26 9.05
C ALA A 26 -2.02 -1.97 10.29
N LEU A 27 -2.29 -0.68 10.55
CA LEU A 27 -3.12 -0.20 11.65
C LEU A 27 -4.39 0.52 11.13
N PRO A 28 -5.44 -0.21 10.72
CA PRO A 28 -6.65 0.37 10.11
C PRO A 28 -7.40 1.37 10.97
N HIS A 29 -7.33 1.22 12.30
CA HIS A 29 -8.08 2.04 13.26
C HIS A 29 -7.44 3.41 13.53
N PHE A 30 -6.36 3.75 12.83
CA PHE A 30 -5.82 5.10 12.91
C PHE A 30 -6.83 6.12 12.37
N PRO A 31 -7.13 7.22 13.10
CA PRO A 31 -8.14 8.17 12.67
C PRO A 31 -7.89 8.76 11.28
N GLN A 32 -8.85 8.57 10.37
CA GLN A 32 -8.77 9.06 8.99
C GLN A 32 -9.36 10.47 8.92
N LEU A 33 -8.53 11.50 9.14
CA LEU A 33 -8.99 12.89 9.32
C LEU A 33 -9.85 13.46 8.18
N LYS A 34 -9.75 12.89 6.97
CA LYS A 34 -10.51 13.32 5.79
C LYS A 34 -11.85 12.62 5.63
N LEU A 35 -12.09 11.52 6.34
CA LEU A 35 -13.32 10.73 6.24
C LEU A 35 -14.32 11.14 7.31
N PRO A 36 -15.62 11.26 6.97
CA PRO A 36 -16.66 11.44 7.99
C PRO A 36 -16.74 10.21 8.91
N VAL A 37 -17.31 10.37 10.10
CA VAL A 37 -17.33 9.33 11.15
C VAL A 37 -17.95 8.01 10.67
N ASN A 38 -18.98 8.09 9.83
CA ASN A 38 -19.66 6.92 9.26
C ASN A 38 -18.90 6.23 8.11
N GLU A 39 -17.77 6.80 7.68
CA GLU A 39 -16.87 6.24 6.66
C GLU A 39 -15.51 5.81 7.23
N GLN A 40 -15.29 6.00 8.53
CA GLN A 40 -14.15 5.41 9.24
C GLN A 40 -14.24 3.88 9.18
N VAL A 41 -13.11 3.22 9.42
CA VAL A 41 -13.12 1.76 9.47
C VAL A 41 -14.06 1.29 10.59
N GLY A 42 -14.98 0.39 10.26
CA GLY A 42 -15.97 -0.14 11.21
C GLY A 42 -15.34 -1.07 12.25
N GLU A 43 -16.07 -1.33 13.33
CA GLU A 43 -15.64 -2.20 14.44
C GLU A 43 -15.33 -3.64 13.99
N ASP A 44 -15.92 -4.10 12.89
CA ASP A 44 -15.70 -5.43 12.32
C ASP A 44 -14.31 -5.61 11.68
N CYS A 45 -13.57 -4.52 11.43
CA CYS A 45 -12.21 -4.59 10.91
C CYS A 45 -11.21 -4.81 12.07
N PRO A 46 -10.27 -5.77 11.97
CA PRO A 46 -9.23 -5.92 12.99
C PRO A 46 -8.38 -4.67 13.18
N GLN A 47 -8.01 -4.37 14.43
CA GLN A 47 -7.12 -3.23 14.75
C GLN A 47 -5.71 -3.38 14.16
N ARG A 48 -5.31 -4.63 13.86
CA ARG A 48 -4.01 -5.01 13.32
C ARG A 48 -4.22 -6.01 12.20
N LEU A 49 -3.68 -5.71 11.02
CA LEU A 49 -3.74 -6.59 9.86
C LEU A 49 -2.33 -6.86 9.34
N PRO A 50 -1.97 -8.12 9.00
CA PRO A 50 -0.70 -8.38 8.35
C PRO A 50 -0.66 -7.66 6.99
N LEU A 51 0.46 -7.00 6.71
CA LEU A 51 0.69 -6.37 5.41
C LEU A 51 1.41 -7.37 4.50
N GLU A 52 0.65 -8.02 3.62
CA GLU A 52 1.16 -9.13 2.80
C GLU A 52 1.88 -8.67 1.53
N ALA A 53 1.53 -7.50 0.99
CA ALA A 53 2.19 -6.92 -0.18
C ALA A 53 1.95 -5.41 -0.28
N ILE A 54 2.84 -4.73 -1.01
CA ILE A 54 2.70 -3.33 -1.39
C ILE A 54 2.80 -3.22 -2.90
N TYR A 55 1.82 -2.57 -3.52
CA TYR A 55 1.83 -2.27 -4.96
C TYR A 55 2.06 -0.77 -5.17
N VAL A 56 3.17 -0.43 -5.81
CA VAL A 56 3.46 0.91 -6.31
C VAL A 56 2.78 1.04 -7.66
N ILE A 57 1.76 1.90 -7.74
CA ILE A 57 0.94 2.08 -8.93
C ILE A 57 1.65 3.04 -9.89
N GLU A 58 1.84 2.62 -11.14
CA GLU A 58 2.42 3.42 -12.21
C GLU A 58 1.48 3.44 -13.42
N ALA A 59 0.77 4.56 -13.58
CA ALA A 59 -0.06 4.79 -14.74
C ALA A 59 0.83 5.18 -15.93
N SER A 60 0.59 4.56 -17.09
CA SER A 60 1.29 4.86 -18.33
C SER A 60 0.35 5.44 -19.36
N ASP A 61 0.78 6.51 -20.03
CA ASP A 61 0.07 7.09 -21.18
C ASP A 61 0.30 6.28 -22.47
N HIS A 62 1.27 5.37 -22.46
CA HIS A 62 1.56 4.47 -23.57
C HIS A 62 0.68 3.22 -23.52
N ALA A 63 0.46 2.58 -24.68
CA ALA A 63 -0.17 1.27 -24.75
C ALA A 63 0.77 0.23 -24.11
N VAL A 64 0.53 -0.07 -22.84
CA VAL A 64 1.23 -1.08 -22.06
C VAL A 64 0.23 -2.13 -21.61
N ASP A 65 0.65 -3.39 -21.52
CA ASP A 65 -0.19 -4.39 -20.90
C ASP A 65 -0.26 -4.17 -19.39
N VAL A 66 -1.43 -4.45 -18.81
CA VAL A 66 -1.60 -4.42 -17.36
C VAL A 66 -0.77 -5.54 -16.76
N GLY A 67 0.12 -5.20 -15.83
CA GLY A 67 1.04 -6.17 -15.27
C GLY A 67 1.73 -5.67 -14.02
N TRP A 68 2.40 -6.57 -13.31
CA TRP A 68 3.27 -6.19 -12.22
C TRP A 68 4.62 -6.88 -12.32
N HIS A 69 5.62 -6.28 -11.70
CA HIS A 69 6.93 -6.88 -11.52
C HIS A 69 7.46 -6.61 -10.11
N PRO A 70 8.23 -7.55 -9.52
CA PRO A 70 8.84 -7.34 -8.21
C PRO A 70 9.85 -6.19 -8.29
N LEU A 71 9.93 -5.41 -7.21
CA LEU A 71 11.00 -4.45 -7.00
C LEU A 71 12.11 -5.08 -6.17
N ASP A 72 13.36 -4.76 -6.47
CA ASP A 72 14.46 -5.08 -5.58
C ASP A 72 14.38 -4.25 -4.29
N ASN A 73 15.06 -4.70 -3.23
CA ASN A 73 14.97 -4.06 -1.91
C ASN A 73 15.36 -2.57 -1.95
N LYS A 74 16.31 -2.20 -2.81
CA LYS A 74 16.76 -0.81 -2.97
C LYS A 74 15.66 0.06 -3.56
N THR A 75 15.06 -0.38 -4.67
CA THR A 75 13.99 0.35 -5.36
C THR A 75 12.72 0.38 -4.51
N ALA A 76 12.41 -0.71 -3.82
CA ALA A 76 11.33 -0.78 -2.84
C ALA A 76 11.51 0.22 -1.69
N THR A 77 12.70 0.28 -1.09
CA THR A 77 13.03 1.26 -0.04
C THR A 77 12.80 2.70 -0.52
N LEU A 78 13.30 3.03 -1.72
CA LEU A 78 13.13 4.37 -2.30
C LEU A 78 11.66 4.70 -2.56
N ALA A 79 10.87 3.74 -3.03
CA ALA A 79 9.44 3.91 -3.23
C ALA A 79 8.70 4.19 -1.90
N LEU A 80 9.02 3.45 -0.85
CA LEU A 80 8.43 3.69 0.48
C LEU A 80 8.78 5.08 1.02
N LEU A 81 10.03 5.51 0.84
CA LEU A 81 10.47 6.87 1.20
C LEU A 81 9.72 7.95 0.42
N SER A 82 9.51 7.77 -0.89
CA SER A 82 8.78 8.75 -1.71
C SER A 82 7.29 8.85 -1.37
N HIS A 83 6.71 7.79 -0.80
CA HIS A 83 5.33 7.75 -0.35
C HIS A 83 5.15 8.03 1.16
N THR A 84 6.17 8.56 1.82
CA THR A 84 6.08 8.98 3.22
C THR A 84 5.52 10.40 3.34
N VAL A 85 4.40 10.54 4.02
CA VAL A 85 3.80 11.85 4.31
C VAL A 85 4.68 12.64 5.28
N ALA A 86 4.83 13.95 5.02
CA ALA A 86 5.51 14.90 5.89
C ALA A 86 6.98 14.58 6.24
N ALA A 87 7.67 13.73 5.47
CA ALA A 87 9.07 13.38 5.70
C ALA A 87 10.02 14.60 5.78
N ARG A 88 9.67 15.72 5.13
CA ARG A 88 10.41 16.99 5.20
C ARG A 88 10.40 17.65 6.58
N LEU A 89 9.46 17.28 7.44
CA LEU A 89 9.35 17.80 8.82
C LEU A 89 10.14 16.95 9.82
N PHE A 90 10.75 15.85 9.39
CA PHE A 90 11.51 14.99 10.29
C PHE A 90 12.84 15.65 10.65
N ASP A 91 13.17 15.64 11.94
CA ASP A 91 14.53 15.91 12.37
C ASP A 91 15.48 14.78 11.92
N ALA A 92 16.79 14.97 12.10
CA ALA A 92 17.79 14.01 11.66
C ALA A 92 17.65 12.63 12.32
N ASN A 93 17.19 12.56 13.56
CA ASN A 93 17.02 11.28 14.28
C ASN A 93 15.78 10.55 13.78
N LEU A 94 14.66 11.26 13.61
CA LEU A 94 13.43 10.69 13.07
C LEU A 94 13.63 10.24 11.62
N LEU A 95 14.32 11.02 10.80
CA LEU A 95 14.65 10.66 9.42
C LEU A 95 15.51 9.40 9.34
N ARG A 96 16.53 9.27 10.22
CA ARG A 96 17.35 8.05 10.29
C ARG A 96 16.52 6.83 10.65
N ARG A 97 15.66 6.95 11.67
CA ARG A 97 14.77 5.86 12.09
C ARG A 97 13.79 5.47 10.99
N HIS A 98 13.25 6.45 10.28
CA HIS A 98 12.35 6.23 9.16
C HIS A 98 13.04 5.54 7.99
N LEU A 99 14.28 5.92 7.68
CA LEU A 99 15.08 5.23 6.67
C LEU A 99 15.30 3.76 7.04
N SER A 100 15.69 3.46 8.28
CA SER A 100 15.80 2.08 8.77
C SER A 100 14.48 1.31 8.66
N PHE A 101 13.38 1.95 9.06
CA PHE A 101 12.04 1.37 8.95
C PHE A 101 11.70 0.99 7.50
N CYS A 102 11.93 1.89 6.53
CA CYS A 102 11.65 1.59 5.11
C CYS A 102 12.52 0.43 4.58
N VAL A 103 13.78 0.34 4.99
CA VAL A 103 14.67 -0.78 4.61
C VAL A 103 14.14 -2.10 5.16
N GLU A 104 13.75 -2.12 6.43
CA GLU A 104 13.22 -3.31 7.10
C GLU A 104 11.88 -3.76 6.49
N VAL A 105 10.96 -2.84 6.22
CA VAL A 105 9.70 -3.16 5.52
C VAL A 105 9.97 -3.71 4.13
N ALA A 106 10.84 -3.09 3.35
CA ALA A 106 11.19 -3.57 2.00
C ALA A 106 11.85 -4.96 2.00
N ALA A 107 12.44 -5.38 3.12
CA ALA A 107 13.06 -6.69 3.25
C ALA A 107 12.08 -7.80 3.63
N CYS A 108 10.98 -7.49 4.32
CA CYS A 108 10.01 -8.49 4.80
C CYS A 108 8.65 -8.45 4.09
N VAL A 109 8.32 -7.36 3.39
CA VAL A 109 7.07 -7.24 2.62
C VAL A 109 7.38 -7.19 1.12
N PRO A 110 6.80 -8.10 0.31
CA PRO A 110 6.88 -8.01 -1.14
C PRO A 110 6.39 -6.66 -1.66
N VAL A 111 7.30 -5.91 -2.30
CA VAL A 111 6.95 -4.67 -3.00
C VAL A 111 7.01 -4.90 -4.50
N ARG A 112 5.93 -4.54 -5.19
CA ARG A 112 5.78 -4.72 -6.63
C ARG A 112 5.40 -3.40 -7.27
N ARG A 113 5.78 -3.22 -8.53
CA ARG A 113 5.25 -2.13 -9.36
C ARG A 113 4.12 -2.68 -10.20
N LEU A 114 2.95 -2.07 -10.10
CA LEU A 114 1.77 -2.34 -10.94
C LEU A 114 1.70 -1.28 -12.03
N VAL A 115 1.85 -1.71 -13.28
CA VAL A 115 1.80 -0.84 -14.46
C VAL A 115 0.47 -1.06 -15.18
N TYR A 116 -0.18 0.01 -15.60
CA TYR A 116 -1.43 -0.06 -16.36
C TYR A 116 -1.60 1.16 -17.28
N PRO A 117 -2.34 1.04 -18.40
CA PRO A 117 -2.75 2.20 -19.19
C PRO A 117 -3.63 3.12 -18.37
N HIS A 118 -3.38 4.44 -18.42
CA HIS A 118 -4.16 5.42 -17.68
C HIS A 118 -5.55 5.68 -18.32
N ARG A 119 -6.40 4.64 -18.38
CA ARG A 119 -7.73 4.67 -18.98
C ARG A 119 -8.69 3.82 -18.16
N LEU A 120 -9.94 4.27 -18.02
CA LEU A 120 -10.94 3.62 -17.16
C LEU A 120 -11.23 2.18 -17.57
N GLU A 121 -11.14 1.88 -18.87
CA GLU A 121 -11.38 0.55 -19.43
C GLU A 121 -10.34 -0.48 -18.94
N SER A 122 -9.18 -0.02 -18.45
CA SER A 122 -8.12 -0.89 -17.93
C SER A 122 -8.33 -1.27 -16.46
N LEU A 123 -9.26 -0.63 -15.75
CA LEU A 123 -9.47 -0.86 -14.31
C LEU A 123 -9.98 -2.26 -13.99
N SER A 124 -10.80 -2.85 -14.87
CA SER A 124 -11.27 -4.24 -14.69
C SER A 124 -10.10 -5.23 -14.78
N ALA A 125 -9.18 -5.02 -15.71
CA ALA A 125 -7.97 -5.83 -15.83
C ALA A 125 -7.05 -5.68 -14.61
N VAL A 126 -6.93 -4.46 -14.06
CA VAL A 126 -6.20 -4.21 -12.80
C VAL A 126 -6.83 -4.98 -11.64
N GLN A 127 -8.16 -4.92 -11.49
CA GLN A 127 -8.87 -5.67 -10.45
C GLN A 127 -8.62 -7.17 -10.57
N THR A 128 -8.80 -7.74 -11.77
CA THR A 128 -8.56 -9.18 -12.02
C THR A 128 -7.12 -9.58 -11.67
N LEU A 129 -6.14 -8.76 -12.03
CA LEU A 129 -4.73 -9.02 -11.74
C LEU A 129 -4.44 -9.02 -10.23
N LEU A 130 -5.06 -8.11 -9.46
CA LEU A 130 -4.93 -8.06 -8.00
C LEU A 130 -5.64 -9.25 -7.32
N GLU A 131 -6.80 -9.67 -7.82
CA GLU A 131 -7.56 -10.80 -7.29
C GLU A 131 -6.88 -12.15 -7.53
N GLN A 132 -6.23 -12.34 -8.68
CA GLN A 132 -5.45 -13.56 -8.98
C GLN A 132 -4.33 -13.81 -7.96
N TRP A 133 -3.81 -12.75 -7.34
CA TRP A 133 -2.74 -12.88 -6.35
C TRP A 133 -3.25 -13.28 -4.95
N LEU A 134 -4.52 -12.99 -4.64
CA LEU A 134 -5.12 -13.38 -3.36
C LEU A 134 -5.51 -14.87 -3.31
N GLN A 135 -5.39 -15.59 -4.42
CA GLN A 135 -5.62 -17.04 -4.44
C GLN A 135 -4.29 -17.77 -4.17
N PRO A 136 -4.23 -18.63 -3.15
CA PRO A 136 -3.01 -19.38 -2.78
C PRO A 136 -2.54 -20.37 -3.85
#